data_AF-A0A7S1S3U8-F1
#
_entry.id   AF-A0A7S1S3U8-F1
#
_cell.length_a   1.000
_cell.length_b   1.000
_cell.length_c   1.000
_cell.angle_alpha   90.00
_cell.angle_beta   90.00
_cell.angle_gamma   90.00
#
_symmetry.space_group_name_H-M   'P 1'
#
loop_
_entity.id
_entity.type
_entity.pdbx_description
1 polymer ?
#
loop_
_entity_poly.entity_id
_entity_poly.type
_entity_poly.pdbx_seq_one_letter_code
_entity_poly.pdbx_strand_id
1 'polypeptide(L)'
;DAAAAAVHDSAGWQGTAEQDYLPPPGLSPPGLSPRTAQELLRSDLASQCSRLREQAKQPNGLVPLLIWCGYTPGEEPVDMTGQKRIYTRGHVHFARWLFGQARGQICPFGVLAVTWREARACLQAITAAQTGSLEDLRIDNKRPSLTGVVGHVPPGTPPTTAVGSVVILTMGEEMHSRAVRFIGQMQLEFPLIDFQVRDEPAGPVVCDGQQGHLRDDVFTVML
;
A
#
# COMPACT_ATOMS: atom_id res chain seq x y z
N ASP A 1 -19.06 -2.80 45.76
CA ASP A 1 -18.13 -3.92 45.95
C ASP A 1 -18.42 -5.05 44.98
N ALA A 2 -17.33 -5.57 44.39
CA ALA A 2 -17.18 -6.80 43.60
C ALA A 2 -17.96 -6.90 42.26
N ALA A 3 -17.30 -6.73 41.10
CA ALA A 3 -16.51 -7.74 40.35
C ALA A 3 -17.42 -8.59 39.42
N ALA A 4 -17.40 -8.34 38.10
CA ALA A 4 -16.51 -8.94 37.10
C ALA A 4 -17.06 -10.27 36.51
N ALA A 5 -17.42 -10.24 35.23
CA ALA A 5 -17.25 -11.38 34.31
C ALA A 5 -17.39 -10.88 32.85
N ALA A 6 -16.25 -10.77 32.18
CA ALA A 6 -16.16 -10.63 30.74
C ALA A 6 -16.40 -12.01 30.09
N VAL A 7 -17.18 -12.04 29.01
CA VAL A 7 -17.19 -13.16 28.06
C VAL A 7 -16.77 -12.59 26.71
N HIS A 8 -15.56 -12.96 26.32
CA HIS A 8 -15.04 -12.85 24.97
C HIS A 8 -15.84 -13.78 24.06
N ASP A 9 -16.48 -13.23 23.02
CA ASP A 9 -16.96 -14.03 21.90
C ASP A 9 -16.11 -13.68 20.67
N SER A 10 -15.13 -14.54 20.42
CA SER A 10 -14.24 -14.50 19.27
C SER A 10 -14.98 -15.12 18.08
N ALA A 11 -15.80 -14.32 17.41
CA ALA A 11 -16.42 -14.73 16.15
C ALA A 11 -15.33 -14.96 15.09
N GLY A 12 -15.04 -16.23 14.83
CA GLY A 12 -14.17 -16.69 13.75
C GLY A 12 -14.72 -16.23 12.41
N TRP A 13 -13.95 -15.41 11.71
CA TRP A 13 -14.21 -15.04 10.33
C TRP A 13 -13.86 -16.24 9.44
N GLN A 14 -14.83 -17.11 9.16
CA GLN A 14 -14.74 -18.11 8.11
C GLN A 14 -15.11 -17.42 6.79
N GLY A 15 -14.11 -17.04 6.00
CA GLY A 15 -14.32 -16.50 4.67
C GLY A 15 -14.91 -17.57 3.75
N THR A 16 -16.17 -17.42 3.39
CA THR A 16 -16.84 -18.23 2.37
C THR A 16 -16.51 -17.68 0.98
N ALA A 17 -15.97 -18.56 0.14
CA ALA A 17 -16.15 -18.67 -1.31
C ALA A 17 -16.06 -17.38 -2.16
N GLU A 18 -14.90 -17.23 -2.80
CA GLU A 18 -14.73 -17.01 -4.25
C GLU A 18 -16.06 -17.17 -5.04
N GLN A 19 -16.63 -16.04 -5.47
CA GLN A 19 -17.62 -16.01 -6.54
C GLN A 19 -17.16 -15.00 -7.59
N ASP A 20 -17.01 -15.50 -8.81
CA ASP A 20 -16.59 -14.79 -10.02
C ASP A 20 -17.41 -13.51 -10.26
N TYR A 21 -16.79 -12.35 -10.06
CA TYR A 21 -17.37 -11.07 -10.46
C TYR A 21 -16.93 -10.75 -11.89
N LEU A 22 -17.79 -11.05 -12.87
CA LEU A 22 -17.61 -10.56 -14.23
C LEU A 22 -18.17 -9.13 -14.34
N PRO A 23 -17.38 -8.13 -14.76
CA PRO A 23 -17.86 -6.77 -14.91
C PRO A 23 -18.86 -6.64 -16.08
N PRO A 24 -19.83 -5.72 -16.00
CA PRO A 24 -20.82 -5.51 -17.06
C PRO A 24 -20.16 -4.93 -18.33
N PRO A 25 -20.62 -5.33 -19.54
CA PRO A 25 -20.10 -4.80 -20.79
C PRO A 25 -20.67 -3.41 -21.06
N GLY A 26 -19.82 -2.39 -21.14
CA GLY A 26 -20.27 -1.02 -21.40
C GLY A 26 -19.21 -0.10 -21.97
N LEU A 27 -19.33 0.15 -23.29
CA LEU A 27 -18.88 1.32 -24.05
C LEU A 27 -17.38 1.64 -24.05
N SER A 28 -16.62 0.89 -24.86
CA SER A 28 -15.30 1.31 -25.32
C SER A 28 -15.43 2.47 -26.34
N PRO A 29 -14.62 3.54 -26.23
CA PRO A 29 -14.51 4.54 -27.30
C PRO A 29 -13.99 3.88 -28.60
N PRO A 30 -14.42 4.35 -29.78
CA PRO A 30 -14.02 3.74 -31.05
C PRO A 30 -12.54 3.99 -31.33
N GLY A 31 -11.77 2.91 -31.54
CA GLY A 31 -10.48 2.97 -32.22
C GLY A 31 -9.29 2.32 -31.50
N LEU A 32 -9.37 2.10 -30.19
CA LEU A 32 -8.29 1.45 -29.42
C LEU A 32 -8.83 0.25 -28.67
N SER A 33 -8.13 -0.89 -28.78
CA SER A 33 -8.46 -2.04 -27.94
C SER A 33 -8.23 -1.68 -26.46
N PRO A 34 -9.05 -2.19 -25.51
CA PRO A 34 -8.83 -1.97 -24.08
C PRO A 34 -7.39 -2.29 -23.63
N ARG A 35 -6.80 -3.33 -24.23
CA ARG A 35 -5.41 -3.73 -24.02
C ARG A 35 -4.43 -2.64 -24.46
N THR A 36 -4.62 -2.04 -25.64
CA THR A 36 -3.76 -0.97 -26.15
C THR A 36 -3.88 0.29 -25.29
N ALA A 37 -5.08 0.65 -24.83
CA ALA A 37 -5.28 1.78 -23.93
C ALA A 37 -4.56 1.55 -22.58
N GLN A 38 -4.64 0.33 -22.05
CA GLN A 38 -3.95 -0.05 -20.82
C GLN A 38 -2.43 -0.06 -20.98
N GLU A 39 -1.91 -0.51 -22.12
CA GLU A 39 -0.47 -0.49 -22.43
C GLU A 39 0.06 0.94 -22.58
N LEU A 40 -0.68 1.85 -23.23
CA LEU A 40 -0.31 3.26 -23.34
C LEU A 40 -0.30 3.95 -21.98
N LEU A 41 -1.30 3.70 -21.14
CA LEU A 41 -1.35 4.24 -19.79
C LEU A 41 -0.20 3.72 -18.93
N ARG A 42 0.11 2.42 -19.03
CA ARG A 42 1.28 1.81 -18.38
C ARG A 42 2.58 2.44 -18.84
N SER A 43 2.73 2.70 -20.14
CA SER A 43 3.92 3.33 -20.70
C SER A 43 4.09 4.77 -20.21
N ASP A 44 3.00 5.55 -20.19
CA ASP A 44 3.04 6.93 -19.71
C ASP A 44 3.30 7.01 -18.20
N LEU A 45 2.62 6.17 -17.40
CA LEU A 45 2.89 6.05 -15.97
C LEU A 45 4.30 5.54 -15.69
N ALA A 46 4.80 4.54 -16.43
CA ALA A 46 6.16 4.06 -16.29
C ALA A 46 7.17 5.18 -16.61
N SER A 47 6.91 5.99 -17.64
CA SER A 47 7.73 7.16 -17.96
C SER A 47 7.68 8.23 -16.86
N GLN A 48 6.50 8.52 -16.30
CA GLN A 48 6.33 9.44 -15.18
C GLN A 48 7.04 8.95 -13.91
N CYS A 49 6.89 7.67 -13.57
CA CYS A 49 7.57 7.05 -12.43
C CYS A 49 9.09 7.03 -12.62
N SER A 50 9.58 6.70 -13.81
CA SER A 50 11.01 6.71 -14.12
C SER A 50 11.60 8.12 -13.97
N ARG A 51 10.87 9.15 -14.43
CA ARG A 51 11.27 10.55 -14.21
C ARG A 51 11.28 10.93 -12.74
N LEU A 52 10.30 10.50 -11.95
CA LEU A 52 10.31 10.75 -10.50
C LEU A 52 11.46 10.04 -9.78
N ARG A 53 11.79 8.81 -10.17
CA ARG A 53 12.91 8.05 -9.63
C ARG A 53 14.23 8.76 -9.92
N GLU A 54 14.42 9.22 -11.16
CA GLU A 54 15.58 10.05 -11.52
C GLU A 54 15.57 11.41 -10.81
N GLN A 55 14.40 12.01 -10.58
CA GLN A 55 14.29 13.22 -9.77
C GLN A 55 14.62 12.97 -8.30
N ALA A 56 14.21 11.85 -7.72
CA ALA A 56 14.51 11.46 -6.34
C ALA A 56 16.02 11.25 -6.11
N LYS A 57 16.77 10.91 -7.16
CA LYS A 57 18.25 10.86 -7.12
C LYS A 57 18.91 12.24 -7.10
N GLN A 58 18.18 13.31 -7.42
CA GLN A 58 18.72 14.66 -7.31
C GLN A 58 18.76 15.11 -5.84
N PRO A 59 19.71 15.97 -5.44
CA PRO A 59 19.82 16.46 -4.06
C PRO A 59 18.59 17.25 -3.58
N ASN A 60 17.72 17.70 -4.50
CA ASN A 60 16.44 18.33 -4.23
C ASN A 60 15.23 17.46 -4.64
N GLY A 61 15.47 16.17 -4.86
CA GLY A 61 14.47 15.21 -5.28
C GLY A 61 13.34 15.06 -4.27
N LEU A 62 12.13 14.77 -4.77
CA LEU A 62 11.02 14.41 -3.91
C LEU A 62 11.37 13.09 -3.22
N VAL A 63 11.76 13.18 -1.95
CA VAL A 63 11.98 12.03 -1.09
C VAL A 63 10.62 11.32 -0.92
N PRO A 64 10.50 10.04 -1.29
CA PRO A 64 9.23 9.34 -1.16
C PRO A 64 8.82 9.22 0.30
N LEU A 65 7.54 9.36 0.54
CA LEU A 65 6.92 9.25 1.84
C LEU A 65 6.84 7.77 2.23
N LEU A 66 7.58 7.37 3.25
CA LEU A 66 7.46 6.02 3.80
C LEU A 66 6.27 5.97 4.77
N ILE A 67 5.34 5.06 4.51
CA ILE A 67 4.14 4.86 5.31
C ILE A 67 4.26 3.48 5.96
N TRP A 68 4.34 3.44 7.29
CA TRP A 68 4.42 2.19 8.03
C TRP A 68 3.05 1.83 8.59
N CYS A 69 2.53 0.64 8.25
CA CYS A 69 1.24 0.16 8.72
C CYS A 69 1.33 -1.14 9.52
N GLY A 70 0.70 -1.10 10.70
CA GLY A 70 0.82 -2.15 11.72
C GLY A 70 1.89 -1.84 12.76
N TYR A 71 2.19 -0.55 12.95
CA TYR A 71 3.14 -0.07 13.94
C TYR A 71 2.64 -0.27 15.38
N THR A 72 3.49 -0.84 16.24
CA THR A 72 3.24 -0.94 17.69
C THR A 72 3.94 0.21 18.43
N PRO A 73 3.23 1.00 19.27
CA PRO A 73 3.85 2.08 20.04
C PRO A 73 5.04 1.57 20.88
N GLY A 74 6.18 2.24 20.79
CA GLY A 74 7.42 1.87 21.50
C GLY A 74 8.51 1.27 20.59
N GLU A 75 8.17 0.90 19.37
CA GLU A 75 9.12 0.43 18.34
C GLU A 75 9.48 1.56 17.38
N GLU A 76 9.48 2.84 17.80
CA GLU A 76 9.77 3.96 16.90
C GLU A 76 11.13 3.73 16.22
N PRO A 77 11.16 3.45 14.90
CA PRO A 77 12.43 3.23 14.25
C PRO A 77 13.13 4.57 14.24
N VAL A 78 14.31 4.62 14.87
CA VAL A 78 15.16 5.80 14.91
C VAL A 78 15.30 6.33 13.49
N ASP A 79 14.92 7.59 13.28
CA ASP A 79 15.00 8.22 11.98
C ASP A 79 16.46 8.57 11.68
N MET A 80 17.14 7.64 11.02
CA MET A 80 18.53 7.81 10.59
C MET A 80 18.65 8.27 9.14
N THR A 81 17.54 8.34 8.38
CA THR A 81 17.58 8.57 6.93
C THR A 81 17.12 9.97 6.52
N GLY A 82 16.55 10.76 7.44
CA GLY A 82 15.98 12.08 7.13
C GLY A 82 14.75 12.00 6.20
N GLN A 83 14.18 10.80 6.06
CA GLN A 83 13.05 10.54 5.19
C GLN A 83 11.75 10.90 5.90
N LYS A 84 10.81 11.55 5.21
CA LYS A 84 9.49 11.81 5.78
C LYS A 84 8.75 10.48 5.97
N ARG A 85 8.38 10.18 7.22
CA ARG A 85 7.68 8.94 7.61
C ARG A 85 6.31 9.23 8.20
N ILE A 86 5.36 8.33 7.95
CA ILE A 86 4.05 8.30 8.64
C ILE A 86 3.86 6.93 9.25
N TYR A 87 3.59 6.90 10.55
CA TYR A 87 3.27 5.68 11.28
C TYR A 87 1.77 5.57 11.45
N THR A 88 1.21 4.44 11.04
CA THR A 88 -0.20 4.12 11.20
C THR A 88 -0.31 2.88 12.08
N ARG A 89 -1.11 2.99 13.14
CA ARG A 89 -1.32 1.91 14.13
C ARG A 89 -1.94 0.64 13.53
N GLY A 90 -2.44 0.70 12.30
CA GLY A 90 -3.07 -0.41 11.58
C GLY A 90 -3.87 0.09 10.38
N HIS A 91 -4.43 -0.84 9.62
CA HIS A 91 -5.08 -0.57 8.32
C HIS A 91 -6.18 0.51 8.37
N VAL A 92 -6.91 0.65 9.49
CA VAL A 92 -7.95 1.70 9.62
C VAL A 92 -7.35 3.10 9.56
N HIS A 93 -6.21 3.34 10.23
CA HIS A 93 -5.56 4.64 10.23
C HIS A 93 -4.89 4.92 8.89
N PHE A 94 -4.31 3.89 8.26
CA PHE A 94 -3.83 3.96 6.89
C PHE A 94 -4.94 4.36 5.91
N ALA A 95 -6.09 3.70 5.96
CA ALA A 95 -7.23 4.02 5.11
C ALA A 95 -7.69 5.48 5.29
N ARG A 96 -7.80 5.97 6.53
CA ARG A 96 -8.13 7.39 6.79
C ARG A 96 -7.13 8.35 6.16
N TRP A 97 -5.83 8.07 6.32
CA TRP A 97 -4.78 8.88 5.72
C TRP A 97 -4.86 8.86 4.20
N LEU A 98 -4.98 7.67 3.60
CA LEU A 98 -5.04 7.46 2.15
C LEU A 98 -6.23 8.18 1.53
N PHE A 99 -7.39 8.14 2.19
CA PHE A 99 -8.63 8.73 1.68
C PHE A 99 -8.59 10.27 1.66
N GLY A 100 -7.76 10.87 2.52
CA GLY A 100 -7.48 12.30 2.51
C GLY A 100 -6.43 12.72 1.48
N GLN A 101 -5.81 11.78 0.76
CA GLN A 101 -4.85 12.12 -0.30
C GLN A 101 -5.57 12.41 -1.62
N ALA A 102 -4.91 13.18 -2.49
CA ALA A 102 -5.32 13.32 -3.87
C ALA A 102 -5.27 11.96 -4.59
N ARG A 103 -6.13 11.79 -5.60
CA ARG A 103 -6.15 10.63 -6.50
C ARG A 103 -6.46 11.07 -7.92
N GLY A 104 -6.15 10.23 -8.90
CA GLY A 104 -6.41 10.52 -10.32
C GLY A 104 -5.14 10.50 -11.16
N GLN A 105 -4.94 11.52 -11.97
CA GLN A 105 -3.73 11.68 -12.77
C GLN A 105 -2.62 12.30 -11.91
N ILE A 106 -2.21 11.55 -10.89
CA ILE A 106 -1.13 11.92 -9.99
C ILE A 106 0.02 10.94 -10.13
N CYS A 107 1.22 11.40 -9.81
CA CYS A 107 2.37 10.51 -9.70
C CYS A 107 2.46 10.00 -8.26
N PRO A 108 2.48 8.68 -8.02
CA PRO A 108 2.61 8.13 -6.68
C PRO A 108 3.90 8.60 -6.01
N PHE A 109 3.83 8.89 -4.71
CA PHE A 109 4.98 9.36 -3.92
C PHE A 109 5.14 8.60 -2.60
N GLY A 110 4.25 7.67 -2.31
CA GLY A 110 4.21 6.88 -1.09
C GLY A 110 4.70 5.45 -1.29
N VAL A 111 5.54 4.99 -0.36
CA VAL A 111 5.91 3.58 -0.19
C VAL A 111 5.21 3.07 1.06
N LEU A 112 4.33 2.09 0.92
CA LEU A 112 3.67 1.45 2.04
C LEU A 112 4.49 0.25 2.52
N ALA A 113 5.12 0.36 3.69
CA ALA A 113 5.62 -0.78 4.44
C ALA A 113 4.51 -1.33 5.34
N VAL A 114 4.19 -2.61 5.22
CA VAL A 114 3.06 -3.22 5.92
C VAL A 114 3.42 -4.61 6.41
N THR A 115 3.02 -4.95 7.63
CA THR A 115 3.16 -6.32 8.14
C THR A 115 2.27 -7.27 7.35
N TRP A 116 2.65 -8.55 7.28
CA TRP A 116 1.83 -9.60 6.66
C TRP A 116 0.35 -9.59 7.12
N ARG A 117 0.11 -9.34 8.41
CA ARG A 117 -1.25 -9.33 8.99
C ARG A 117 -2.12 -8.19 8.46
N GLU A 118 -1.52 -7.05 8.17
CA GLU A 118 -2.24 -5.84 7.74
C GLU A 118 -2.27 -5.70 6.20
N ALA A 119 -1.44 -6.44 5.46
CA ALA A 119 -1.25 -6.29 4.03
C ALA A 119 -2.57 -6.35 3.24
N ARG A 120 -3.40 -7.38 3.47
CA ARG A 120 -4.69 -7.54 2.78
C ARG A 120 -5.63 -6.35 3.02
N ALA A 121 -5.79 -5.92 4.27
CA ALA A 121 -6.69 -4.82 4.60
C ALA A 121 -6.20 -3.47 4.05
N CYS A 122 -4.88 -3.27 3.98
CA CYS A 122 -4.31 -2.09 3.34
C CYS A 122 -4.52 -2.09 1.83
N LEU A 123 -4.36 -3.24 1.17
CA LEU A 123 -4.61 -3.34 -0.27
C LEU A 123 -6.07 -3.10 -0.61
N GLN A 124 -7.02 -3.62 0.19
CA GLN A 124 -8.43 -3.28 0.05
C GLN A 124 -8.69 -1.77 0.18
N ALA A 125 -7.96 -1.07 1.06
CA ALA A 125 -8.07 0.38 1.16
C ALA A 125 -7.55 1.09 -0.09
N ILE A 126 -6.51 0.57 -0.73
CA ILE A 126 -6.04 1.08 -2.03
C ILE A 126 -7.07 0.81 -3.12
N THR A 127 -7.65 -0.39 -3.19
CA THR A 127 -8.75 -0.70 -4.13
C THR A 127 -9.91 0.26 -3.94
N ALA A 128 -10.33 0.49 -2.71
CA ALA A 128 -11.42 1.39 -2.40
C ALA A 128 -11.10 2.84 -2.81
N ALA A 129 -9.86 3.29 -2.63
CA ALA A 129 -9.43 4.61 -3.09
C ALA A 129 -9.42 4.72 -4.62
N GLN A 130 -9.12 3.62 -5.33
CA GLN A 130 -9.17 3.53 -6.79
C GLN A 130 -10.63 3.49 -7.28
N THR A 131 -11.43 2.54 -6.82
CA THR A 131 -12.78 2.27 -7.37
C THR A 131 -13.87 3.18 -6.80
N GLY A 132 -13.68 3.70 -5.59
CA GLY A 132 -14.72 4.36 -4.82
C GLY A 132 -15.63 3.42 -4.03
N SER A 133 -15.49 2.09 -4.18
CA SER A 133 -16.28 1.11 -3.43
C SER A 133 -15.73 0.92 -2.02
N LEU A 134 -16.61 0.90 -1.02
CA LEU A 134 -16.25 0.76 0.40
C LEU A 134 -16.70 -0.58 1.01
N GLU A 135 -17.30 -1.47 0.22
CA GLU A 135 -17.99 -2.69 0.70
C GLU A 135 -17.04 -3.65 1.42
N ASP A 136 -15.82 -3.80 0.91
CA ASP A 136 -14.81 -4.70 1.48
C ASP A 136 -14.05 -4.10 2.66
N LEU A 137 -14.31 -2.83 2.99
CA LEU A 137 -13.64 -2.16 4.08
C LEU A 137 -14.40 -2.32 5.39
N ARG A 138 -13.65 -2.59 6.45
CA ARG A 138 -14.16 -2.51 7.82
C ARG A 138 -14.88 -1.18 8.04
N ILE A 139 -16.07 -1.22 8.64
CA ILE A 139 -16.85 -0.02 8.95
C ILE A 139 -16.04 0.91 9.86
N ASP A 140 -15.95 2.19 9.47
CA ASP A 140 -15.24 3.23 10.18
C ASP A 140 -15.92 4.60 10.05
N ASN A 141 -16.64 5.02 11.09
CA ASN A 141 -17.40 6.28 11.11
C ASN A 141 -16.51 7.53 11.09
N LYS A 142 -15.20 7.40 11.32
CA LYS A 142 -14.25 8.50 11.26
C LYS A 142 -13.49 8.54 9.93
N ARG A 143 -13.85 7.68 8.97
CA ARG A 143 -13.24 7.70 7.64
C ARG A 143 -13.67 8.97 6.90
N PRO A 144 -12.72 9.80 6.41
CA PRO A 144 -13.08 10.91 5.55
C PRO A 144 -13.70 10.39 4.25
N SER A 145 -14.55 11.20 3.62
CA SER A 145 -14.96 10.95 2.24
C SER A 145 -13.74 10.91 1.32
N LEU A 146 -13.76 10.06 0.30
CA LEU A 146 -12.70 10.03 -0.71
C LEU A 146 -12.54 11.40 -1.36
N THR A 147 -11.30 11.87 -1.45
CA THR A 147 -10.96 13.06 -2.24
C THR A 147 -11.40 12.88 -3.70
N GLY A 148 -11.83 13.97 -4.32
CA GLY A 148 -12.18 14.00 -5.73
C GLY A 148 -11.01 13.57 -6.64
N VAL A 149 -11.35 13.05 -7.82
CA VAL A 149 -10.35 12.69 -8.84
C VAL A 149 -9.80 13.97 -9.47
N VAL A 150 -8.49 14.12 -9.45
CA VAL A 150 -7.77 15.26 -10.04
C VAL A 150 -7.22 14.84 -11.41
N GLY A 151 -7.29 15.77 -12.38
CA GLY A 151 -6.81 15.53 -13.75
C GLY A 151 -7.77 14.69 -14.59
N HIS A 152 -7.31 14.27 -15.77
CA HIS A 152 -8.12 13.46 -16.69
C HIS A 152 -7.73 11.99 -16.55
N VAL A 153 -8.59 11.19 -15.94
CA VAL A 153 -8.44 9.73 -15.88
C VAL A 153 -9.27 9.12 -17.01
N PRO A 154 -8.65 8.36 -17.93
CA PRO A 154 -9.38 7.72 -19.01
C PRO A 154 -10.53 6.83 -18.51
N PRO A 155 -11.67 6.76 -19.22
CA PRO A 155 -12.74 5.84 -18.87
C PRO A 155 -12.25 4.40 -18.75
N GLY A 156 -12.72 3.68 -17.73
CA GLY A 156 -12.32 2.30 -17.45
C GLY A 156 -10.95 2.14 -16.79
N THR A 157 -10.21 3.22 -16.55
CA THR A 157 -8.95 3.20 -15.82
C THR A 157 -9.16 3.59 -14.36
N PRO A 158 -8.65 2.82 -13.37
CA PRO A 158 -8.70 3.24 -11.98
C PRO A 158 -7.81 4.48 -11.75
N PRO A 159 -8.27 5.50 -11.01
CA PRO A 159 -7.44 6.64 -10.63
C PRO A 159 -6.24 6.20 -9.82
N THR A 160 -5.06 6.76 -10.09
CA THR A 160 -3.84 6.50 -9.32
C THR A 160 -3.98 7.06 -7.90
N THR A 161 -3.34 6.41 -6.92
CA THR A 161 -3.32 6.86 -5.52
C THR A 161 -1.94 7.37 -5.11
N ALA A 162 -1.83 7.93 -3.91
CA ALA A 162 -0.55 8.35 -3.36
C ALA A 162 0.46 7.19 -3.22
N VAL A 163 0.00 5.94 -3.08
CA VAL A 163 0.86 4.76 -2.90
C VAL A 163 1.19 4.14 -4.24
N GLY A 164 2.49 4.05 -4.56
CA GLY A 164 3.01 3.44 -5.79
C GLY A 164 3.75 2.13 -5.55
N SER A 165 4.18 1.89 -4.31
CA SER A 165 4.93 0.69 -3.94
C SER A 165 4.42 0.16 -2.60
N VAL A 166 4.37 -1.15 -2.48
CA VAL A 166 3.99 -1.88 -1.26
C VAL A 166 5.11 -2.87 -0.92
N VAL A 167 5.64 -2.74 0.28
CA VAL A 167 6.62 -3.65 0.88
C VAL A 167 5.93 -4.42 1.98
N ILE A 168 5.78 -5.73 1.79
CA ILE A 168 5.22 -6.64 2.79
C ILE A 168 6.36 -7.18 3.66
N LEU A 169 6.28 -6.90 4.96
CA LEU A 169 7.21 -7.36 5.97
C LEU A 169 6.76 -8.72 6.52
N THR A 170 7.64 -9.70 6.44
CA THR A 170 7.41 -11.09 6.88
C THR A 170 8.38 -11.51 7.96
N MET A 171 7.94 -12.39 8.86
CA MET A 171 8.81 -13.00 9.87
C MET A 171 8.97 -14.49 9.57
N GLY A 172 10.14 -14.86 9.07
CA GLY A 172 10.48 -16.24 8.75
C GLY A 172 9.99 -16.73 7.38
N GLU A 173 10.58 -17.84 6.94
CA GLU A 173 10.47 -18.37 5.58
C GLU A 173 9.04 -18.82 5.20
N GLU A 174 8.28 -19.36 6.16
CA GLU A 174 6.90 -19.78 5.91
C GLU A 174 6.00 -18.58 5.56
N MET A 175 6.11 -17.50 6.34
CA MET A 175 5.36 -16.27 6.07
C MET A 175 5.81 -15.61 4.77
N HIS A 176 7.11 -15.59 4.50
CA HIS A 176 7.67 -15.13 3.23
C HIS A 176 7.04 -15.84 2.04
N SER A 177 7.03 -17.19 2.07
CA SER A 177 6.47 -18.03 1.01
C SER A 177 4.99 -17.75 0.77
N ARG A 178 4.22 -17.52 1.85
CA ARG A 178 2.80 -17.14 1.76
C ARG A 178 2.63 -15.74 1.16
N ALA A 179 3.49 -14.80 1.52
CA ALA A 179 3.46 -13.44 0.99
C ALA A 179 3.78 -13.37 -0.51
N VAL A 180 4.76 -14.15 -0.97
CA VAL A 180 5.08 -14.25 -2.39
C VAL A 180 3.89 -14.77 -3.20
N ARG A 181 3.21 -15.83 -2.73
CA ARG A 181 2.00 -16.35 -3.40
C ARG A 181 0.87 -15.33 -3.41
N PHE A 182 0.66 -14.64 -2.30
CA PHE A 182 -0.35 -13.59 -2.19
C PHE A 182 -0.09 -12.44 -3.17
N ILE A 183 1.15 -11.96 -3.27
CA ILE A 183 1.52 -10.93 -4.25
C ILE A 183 1.28 -11.39 -5.68
N GLY A 184 1.54 -12.67 -6.00
CA GLY A 184 1.25 -13.21 -7.32
C GLY A 184 -0.22 -13.06 -7.72
N GLN A 185 -1.16 -13.14 -6.77
CA GLN A 185 -2.58 -12.88 -7.00
C GLN A 185 -2.84 -11.37 -7.14
N MET A 186 -2.27 -10.56 -6.24
CA MET A 186 -2.51 -9.11 -6.20
C MET A 186 -1.90 -8.37 -7.39
N GLN A 187 -0.80 -8.81 -7.98
CA GLN A 187 -0.20 -8.14 -9.15
C GLN A 187 -1.13 -8.09 -10.36
N LEU A 188 -2.09 -9.03 -10.46
CA LEU A 188 -3.11 -9.03 -11.50
C LEU A 188 -4.16 -7.94 -11.23
N GLU A 189 -4.55 -7.75 -9.96
CA GLU A 189 -5.53 -6.76 -9.53
C GLU A 189 -4.95 -5.34 -9.50
N PHE A 190 -3.66 -5.20 -9.19
CA PHE A 190 -2.97 -3.92 -8.99
C PHE A 190 -1.77 -3.76 -9.95
N PRO A 191 -2.02 -3.63 -11.25
CA PRO A 191 -0.94 -3.59 -12.25
C PRO A 191 -0.06 -2.35 -12.20
N LEU A 192 -0.42 -1.34 -11.40
CA LEU A 192 0.29 -0.07 -11.24
C LEU A 192 1.04 0.04 -9.92
N ILE A 193 0.94 -0.97 -9.06
CA ILE A 193 1.62 -0.99 -7.76
C ILE A 193 2.81 -1.94 -7.86
N ASP A 194 3.98 -1.45 -7.46
CA ASP A 194 5.16 -2.30 -7.28
C ASP A 194 5.07 -3.05 -5.95
N PHE A 195 5.28 -4.36 -5.96
CA PHE A 195 5.19 -5.21 -4.77
C PHE A 195 6.53 -5.83 -4.44
N GLN A 196 6.91 -5.79 -3.16
CA GLN A 196 8.12 -6.42 -2.64
C GLN A 196 7.80 -7.18 -1.35
N VAL A 197 8.44 -8.33 -1.14
CA VAL A 197 8.45 -9.03 0.15
C VAL A 197 9.82 -8.84 0.76
N ARG A 198 9.87 -8.49 2.04
CA ARG A 198 11.11 -8.40 2.81
C ARG A 198 10.94 -9.15 4.12
N ASP A 199 11.93 -9.95 4.45
CA ASP A 199 12.01 -10.51 5.79
C ASP A 199 12.44 -9.42 6.75
N GLU A 200 11.67 -9.28 7.82
CA GLU A 200 12.06 -8.45 8.95
C GLU A 200 13.32 -9.06 9.57
N PRO A 201 14.37 -8.27 9.83
CA PRO A 201 15.57 -8.80 10.45
C PRO A 201 15.18 -9.44 11.78
N ALA A 202 15.49 -10.72 11.95
CA ALA A 202 15.20 -11.46 13.16
C ALA A 202 16.07 -10.94 14.32
N GLY A 203 15.58 -9.91 15.01
CA GLY A 203 16.21 -9.40 16.22
C GLY A 203 15.82 -7.95 16.53
N PRO A 204 15.87 -7.52 17.80
CA PRO A 204 15.85 -6.10 18.11
C PRO A 204 17.01 -5.46 17.35
N VAL A 205 16.74 -4.38 16.62
CA VAL A 205 17.80 -3.53 16.08
C VAL A 205 18.50 -2.91 17.28
N VAL A 206 19.50 -3.61 17.84
CA VAL A 206 20.33 -3.10 18.91
C VAL A 206 21.15 -1.99 18.28
N CYS A 207 20.68 -0.76 18.46
CA CYS A 207 21.47 0.43 18.21
C CYS A 207 22.51 0.49 19.33
N ASP A 208 23.57 -0.31 19.23
CA ASP A 208 24.73 -0.12 20.09
C ASP A 208 25.25 1.29 19.82
N GLY A 209 25.33 2.12 20.85
CA GLY A 209 25.66 3.55 20.79
C GLY A 209 27.09 3.87 20.33
N GLN A 210 27.75 2.95 19.63
CA GLN A 210 29.03 3.14 18.96
C GLN A 210 28.85 2.95 17.46
N GLN A 211 28.73 4.07 16.73
CA GLN A 211 28.90 4.18 15.26
C GLN A 211 28.60 2.87 14.49
N GLY A 212 27.38 2.35 14.68
CA GLY A 212 26.89 1.20 13.95
C GLY A 212 26.52 1.68 12.55
N HIS A 213 27.38 1.41 11.58
CA HIS A 213 27.05 1.45 10.17
C HIS A 213 25.96 0.38 9.95
N LEU A 214 24.70 0.76 10.15
CA LEU A 214 23.57 -0.01 9.66
C LEU A 214 23.83 -0.21 8.17
N ARG A 215 23.85 -1.47 7.72
CA ARG A 215 23.88 -1.76 6.29
C ARG A 215 22.70 -1.01 5.66
N ASP A 216 23.02 0.02 4.89
CA ASP A 216 22.06 0.78 4.07
C ASP A 216 21.22 -0.16 3.18
N ASP A 217 21.64 -1.41 3.00
CA ASP A 217 20.97 -2.47 2.24
C ASP A 217 19.58 -2.88 2.78
N VAL A 218 19.26 -2.66 4.06
CA VAL A 218 17.97 -3.14 4.63
C VAL A 218 16.78 -2.27 4.20
N PHE A 219 17.02 -0.98 3.95
CA PHE A 219 16.00 -0.04 3.48
C PHE A 219 16.37 0.70 2.20
N THR A 220 17.38 0.23 1.48
CA THR A 220 17.49 0.52 0.04
C THR A 220 16.36 -0.22 -0.67
N VAL A 221 15.13 0.26 -0.46
CA VAL A 221 14.08 0.11 -1.45
C VAL A 221 14.69 0.75 -2.68
N MET A 222 15.06 -0.08 -3.67
CA MET A 222 15.49 0.44 -4.97
C MET A 222 14.28 1.16 -5.57
N LEU A 223 14.19 2.45 -5.22
CA LEU A 223 13.28 3.42 -5.78
C LEU A 223 13.84 3.83 -7.13
#